data_AF-A0A5M3Z653-F1
#
_entry.id   AF-A0A5M3Z653-F1
#
_cell.length_a   1.000
_cell.length_b   1.000
_cell.length_c   1.000
_cell.angle_alpha   90.00
_cell.angle_beta   90.00
_cell.angle_gamma   90.00
#
_symmetry.space_group_name_H-M   'P 1'
#
loop_
_entity.id
_entity.type
_entity.pdbx_description
1 polymer ?
#
loop_
_entity_poly.entity_id
_entity_poly.type
_entity_poly.pdbx_seq_one_letter_code
_entity_poly.pdbx_strand_id
1 'polypeptide(L)'
;MPSPFLHPGPHADLNSLALLHLRRDHTIPAILQSTDPTQTGYKEGSVTNTRFGSFPHSTLVHQPWGSQIAASKVDTGSRGRKKRKAPHDDDDNNTNDPDQTPQTPVTAASGFLHLLAPTPELWTASLPHRTQVVYTPDYSYILHRLRARPGTTLIEAGAGSGSFTHAAVRAVFNGYPEPSVNETSGPSKRRRLGKVCSFEFHAQRAARIAEEVQAHGLSGLVEVTHRDVYEDGFCLGEPGRGTSPKANAVFLDLPAPWLALKHLVRGGADSPLDAAAPVYICTFSPCLEQAQRTISTLRQMGWLGIEMVEVNHRRIDVRRERLGLEYEGVRGAVVFPRTVDEAVARMRMLEERTRLFRETMKAQDAADEGEQVKTETEAEKGESEPVNAAETKSAESDLPSYAQGRLLHRSEMDLKTHTSYLVFAVLPREWSDEDERRCREKWPSNRVVEQPAPKGRKQRKREEKERREEEERQDA
;
A
#
# COMPACT_ATOMS: atom_id res chain seq x y z
N MET A 1 2.73 -19.87 -12.65
CA MET A 1 2.53 -20.08 -11.20
C MET A 1 1.53 -19.05 -10.69
N PRO A 2 0.70 -19.38 -9.70
CA PRO A 2 -0.16 -18.38 -9.07
C PRO A 2 0.69 -17.29 -8.41
N SER A 3 0.19 -16.06 -8.44
CA SER A 3 0.83 -14.89 -7.83
C SER A 3 0.80 -15.02 -6.31
N PRO A 4 1.92 -14.75 -5.61
CA PRO A 4 1.93 -14.72 -4.16
C PRO A 4 1.06 -13.59 -3.59
N PHE A 5 0.67 -12.58 -4.38
CA PHE A 5 -0.28 -11.53 -3.96
C PHE A 5 -1.73 -12.03 -3.85
N LEU A 6 -2.07 -13.12 -4.52
CA LEU A 6 -3.44 -13.64 -4.61
C LEU A 6 -3.58 -15.01 -3.92
N HIS A 7 -2.55 -15.84 -4.02
CA HIS A 7 -2.50 -17.16 -3.40
C HIS A 7 -1.08 -17.47 -2.89
N PRO A 8 -0.65 -16.87 -1.76
CA PRO A 8 0.71 -17.01 -1.22
C PRO A 8 1.04 -18.40 -0.63
N GLY A 9 0.04 -19.27 -0.44
CA GLY A 9 0.23 -20.51 0.31
C GLY A 9 0.61 -20.28 1.78
N PRO A 10 0.98 -21.35 2.51
CA PRO A 10 1.35 -21.26 3.93
C PRO A 10 2.83 -20.90 4.20
N HIS A 11 3.71 -21.10 3.23
CA HIS A 11 5.16 -20.93 3.39
C HIS A 11 5.75 -20.05 2.28
N ALA A 12 6.94 -19.51 2.53
CA ALA A 12 7.71 -18.78 1.53
C ALA A 12 8.40 -19.74 0.55
N ASP A 13 8.15 -19.52 -0.75
CA ASP A 13 8.68 -20.39 -1.80
C ASP A 13 9.92 -19.80 -2.48
N LEU A 14 10.74 -20.69 -3.04
CA LEU A 14 11.87 -20.31 -3.88
C LEU A 14 11.38 -19.63 -5.17
N ASN A 15 12.13 -18.63 -5.63
CA ASN A 15 11.83 -17.77 -6.78
C ASN A 15 10.51 -17.00 -6.66
N SER A 16 9.99 -16.84 -5.44
CA SER A 16 8.79 -16.07 -5.15
C SER A 16 9.14 -14.77 -4.43
N LEU A 17 8.32 -13.74 -4.62
CA LEU A 17 8.45 -12.47 -3.91
C LEU A 17 8.07 -12.66 -2.43
N ALA A 18 8.95 -12.20 -1.55
CA ALA A 18 8.69 -12.07 -0.12
C ALA A 18 8.93 -10.62 0.33
N LEU A 19 8.22 -10.21 1.38
CA LEU A 19 8.40 -8.91 2.02
C LEU A 19 9.12 -9.08 3.35
N LEU A 20 10.33 -8.51 3.43
CA LEU A 20 11.20 -8.57 4.59
C LEU A 20 10.89 -7.37 5.49
N HIS A 21 10.10 -7.59 6.53
CA HIS A 21 9.66 -6.53 7.43
C HIS A 21 10.67 -6.35 8.59
N LEU A 22 11.39 -5.22 8.56
CA LEU A 22 12.45 -4.93 9.53
C LEU A 22 11.92 -4.08 10.69
N ARG A 23 11.16 -3.04 10.35
CA ARG A 23 10.46 -2.16 11.29
C ARG A 23 9.27 -1.53 10.59
N ARG A 24 8.44 -0.84 11.37
CA ARG A 24 7.13 -0.29 10.96
C ARG A 24 7.07 0.34 9.56
N ASP A 25 8.05 1.17 9.23
CA ASP A 25 8.11 1.91 7.95
C ASP A 25 9.36 1.53 7.14
N HIS A 26 9.84 0.29 7.32
CA HIS A 26 10.96 -0.25 6.56
C HIS A 26 10.70 -1.73 6.25
N THR A 27 10.20 -1.94 5.04
CA THR A 27 9.98 -3.27 4.46
C THR A 27 10.76 -3.33 3.16
N ILE A 28 11.50 -4.42 2.94
CA ILE A 28 12.30 -4.62 1.74
C ILE A 28 11.66 -5.74 0.92
N PRO A 29 11.32 -5.52 -0.36
CA PRO A 29 10.91 -6.59 -1.24
C PRO A 29 12.13 -7.39 -1.70
N ALA A 30 12.06 -8.71 -1.64
CA ALA A 30 13.11 -9.60 -2.10
C ALA A 30 12.51 -10.81 -2.82
N ILE A 31 13.04 -11.15 -4.00
CA ILE A 31 12.76 -12.43 -4.65
C ILE A 31 13.69 -13.45 -4.02
N LEU A 32 13.12 -14.46 -3.35
CA LEU A 32 13.90 -15.47 -2.65
C LEU A 32 14.59 -16.37 -3.67
N GLN A 33 15.90 -16.52 -3.57
CA GLN A 33 16.72 -17.21 -4.56
C GLN A 33 17.79 -18.03 -3.86
N SER A 34 18.12 -19.20 -4.40
CA SER A 34 19.14 -20.09 -3.84
C SER A 34 20.54 -19.64 -4.27
N THR A 35 20.68 -19.30 -5.54
CA THR A 35 21.92 -18.78 -6.13
C THR A 35 21.86 -17.27 -6.23
N ASP A 36 23.03 -16.64 -6.10
CA ASP A 36 23.13 -15.19 -6.19
C ASP A 36 23.25 -14.74 -7.66
N PRO A 37 22.23 -14.08 -8.24
CA PRO A 37 22.29 -13.59 -9.62
C PRO A 37 23.29 -12.45 -9.79
N THR A 38 23.67 -11.77 -8.71
CA THR A 38 24.61 -10.64 -8.73
C THR A 38 26.07 -11.06 -8.54
N GLN A 39 26.34 -12.37 -8.35
CA GLN A 39 27.68 -12.92 -8.13
C GLN A 39 28.49 -12.17 -7.05
N THR A 40 27.83 -11.70 -5.98
CA THR A 40 28.47 -11.07 -4.82
C THR A 40 29.42 -12.04 -4.09
N GLY A 41 29.27 -13.34 -4.34
CA GLY A 41 30.21 -14.40 -3.94
C GLY A 41 30.14 -14.77 -2.46
N TYR A 42 29.01 -14.53 -1.79
CA TYR A 42 28.77 -15.07 -0.45
C TYR A 42 28.80 -16.60 -0.47
N LYS A 43 29.36 -17.21 0.57
CA LYS A 43 29.44 -18.68 0.69
C LYS A 43 28.06 -19.29 0.95
N GLU A 44 27.13 -18.48 1.43
CA GLU A 44 25.76 -18.81 1.82
C GLU A 44 24.75 -18.58 0.68
N GLY A 45 25.19 -18.18 -0.52
CA GLY A 45 24.34 -17.92 -1.68
C GLY A 45 23.80 -16.49 -1.73
N SER A 46 22.52 -16.33 -2.08
CA SER A 46 21.87 -15.01 -2.12
C SER A 46 21.61 -14.48 -0.69
N VAL A 47 22.08 -13.26 -0.38
CA VAL A 47 21.99 -12.66 0.96
C VAL A 47 21.42 -11.26 0.89
N THR A 48 20.36 -10.99 1.66
CA THR A 48 19.86 -9.63 1.87
C THR A 48 20.56 -8.99 3.06
N ASN A 49 21.30 -7.90 2.82
CA ASN A 49 22.03 -7.17 3.86
C ASN A 49 21.27 -5.93 4.32
N THR A 50 21.21 -5.71 5.62
CA THR A 50 20.54 -4.56 6.23
C THR A 50 21.36 -4.00 7.39
N ARG A 51 21.02 -2.80 7.87
CA ARG A 51 21.58 -2.24 9.12
C ARG A 51 21.28 -3.06 10.38
N PHE A 52 20.36 -4.02 10.29
CA PHE A 52 19.93 -4.88 11.40
C PHE A 52 20.53 -6.28 11.31
N GLY A 53 21.34 -6.57 10.28
CA GLY A 53 21.96 -7.87 10.07
C GLY A 53 21.88 -8.34 8.62
N SER A 54 22.50 -9.50 8.37
CA SER A 54 22.54 -10.19 7.09
C SER A 54 21.62 -11.40 7.11
N PHE A 55 20.83 -11.58 6.06
CA PHE A 55 19.79 -12.60 5.98
C PHE A 55 19.96 -13.42 4.69
N PRO A 56 20.65 -14.57 4.76
CA PRO A 56 20.75 -15.49 3.63
C PRO A 56 19.37 -16.04 3.25
N HIS A 57 19.05 -16.05 1.96
CA HIS A 57 17.75 -16.48 1.46
C HIS A 57 17.46 -17.95 1.78
N SER A 58 18.49 -18.78 1.94
CA SER A 58 18.38 -20.16 2.44
C SER A 58 17.71 -20.24 3.82
N THR A 59 17.81 -19.21 4.67
CA THR A 59 17.12 -19.14 5.97
C THR A 59 15.66 -18.68 5.88
N LEU A 60 15.26 -18.15 4.72
CA LEU A 60 13.93 -17.56 4.49
C LEU A 60 13.02 -18.53 3.74
N VAL A 61 13.58 -19.31 2.81
CA VAL A 61 12.83 -20.27 1.99
C VAL A 61 12.25 -21.38 2.88
N HIS A 62 11.03 -21.82 2.55
CA HIS A 62 10.21 -22.80 3.27
C HIS A 62 9.80 -22.43 4.70
N GLN A 63 10.10 -21.21 5.14
CA GLN A 63 9.60 -20.73 6.42
C GLN A 63 8.12 -20.35 6.32
N PRO A 64 7.31 -20.62 7.36
CA PRO A 64 5.93 -20.15 7.41
C PRO A 64 5.85 -18.63 7.33
N TRP A 65 4.83 -18.11 6.64
CA TRP A 65 4.60 -16.66 6.63
C TRP A 65 4.33 -16.13 8.04
N GLY A 66 4.90 -14.97 8.37
CA GLY A 66 4.87 -14.37 9.70
C GLY A 66 6.04 -14.77 10.61
N SER A 67 6.89 -15.71 10.19
CA SER A 67 8.03 -16.16 10.98
C SER A 67 9.01 -15.02 11.28
N GLN A 68 9.47 -14.95 12.52
CA GLN A 68 10.58 -14.09 12.93
C GLN A 68 11.89 -14.82 12.63
N ILE A 69 12.72 -14.24 11.76
CA ILE A 69 13.99 -14.81 11.34
C ILE A 69 15.13 -14.00 11.96
N ALA A 70 16.00 -14.67 12.72
CA ALA A 70 17.19 -14.07 13.29
C ALA A 70 18.24 -13.81 12.20
N ALA A 71 19.03 -12.74 12.37
CA ALA A 71 20.14 -12.46 11.47
C ALA A 71 21.22 -13.55 11.55
N SER A 72 22.02 -13.68 10.48
CA SER A 72 23.14 -14.60 10.40
C SER A 72 24.49 -13.87 10.43
N LYS A 73 25.51 -14.55 10.94
CA LYS A 73 26.92 -14.15 10.82
C LYS A 73 27.36 -14.44 9.39
N VAL A 74 27.42 -13.38 8.59
CA VAL A 74 27.93 -13.43 7.22
C VAL A 74 29.15 -12.52 7.15
N ASP A 75 30.21 -12.92 6.44
CA ASP A 75 31.38 -12.06 6.26
C ASP A 75 31.07 -10.95 5.24
N THR A 76 30.54 -9.84 5.74
CA THR A 76 30.27 -8.63 4.96
C THR A 76 31.47 -7.68 4.90
N GLY A 77 32.52 -7.93 5.69
CA GLY A 77 33.56 -6.95 6.04
C GLY A 77 34.88 -7.10 5.30
N SER A 78 35.29 -8.31 4.94
CA SER A 78 36.58 -8.56 4.28
C SER A 78 36.65 -8.04 2.82
N ARG A 79 35.53 -7.61 2.24
CA ARG A 79 35.43 -7.30 0.79
C ARG A 79 35.21 -5.83 0.42
N GLY A 80 34.74 -4.99 1.35
CA GLY A 80 34.65 -3.54 1.13
C GLY A 80 36.00 -2.81 1.06
N ARG A 81 37.10 -3.52 1.35
CA ARG A 81 38.46 -2.99 1.42
C ARG A 81 39.42 -3.67 0.43
N LYS A 82 38.97 -4.06 -0.77
CA LYS A 82 39.91 -4.33 -1.87
C LYS A 82 40.51 -3.01 -2.37
N LYS A 83 41.63 -2.64 -1.75
CA LYS A 83 42.58 -1.64 -2.27
C LYS A 83 42.88 -2.01 -3.73
N ARG A 84 42.72 -1.07 -4.67
CA ARG A 84 43.26 -1.18 -6.04
C ARG A 84 44.75 -1.48 -5.90
N LYS A 85 45.17 -2.74 -6.09
CA LYS A 85 46.56 -3.11 -6.27
C LYS A 85 46.81 -3.32 -7.77
N ALA A 86 47.91 -2.75 -8.23
CA ALA A 86 48.43 -2.82 -9.59
C ALA A 86 48.74 -4.28 -9.99
N PRO A 87 48.88 -4.59 -11.29
CA PRO A 87 49.02 -5.96 -11.75
C PRO A 87 50.40 -6.46 -11.37
N HIS A 88 50.44 -7.55 -10.59
CA HIS A 88 51.60 -8.40 -10.54
C HIS A 88 51.10 -9.83 -10.67
N ASP A 89 51.59 -10.50 -11.71
CA ASP A 89 51.50 -11.94 -11.92
C ASP A 89 51.94 -12.66 -10.65
N ASP A 90 51.03 -13.45 -10.09
CA ASP A 90 51.35 -14.72 -9.45
C ASP A 90 50.14 -15.63 -9.62
N ASP A 91 50.37 -16.71 -10.35
CA ASP A 91 49.51 -17.88 -10.48
C ASP A 91 49.20 -18.43 -9.08
N ASP A 92 47.98 -18.22 -8.60
CA ASP A 92 47.43 -19.06 -7.56
C ASP A 92 46.06 -19.57 -7.98
N ASN A 93 46.04 -20.89 -8.11
CA ASN A 93 45.06 -21.73 -8.75
C ASN A 93 43.74 -21.72 -7.95
N ASN A 94 42.87 -20.75 -8.21
CA ASN A 94 41.52 -20.73 -7.64
C ASN A 94 40.54 -21.33 -8.65
N THR A 95 40.48 -22.66 -8.65
CA THR A 95 39.43 -23.43 -9.31
C THR A 95 38.07 -22.96 -8.78
N ASN A 96 37.37 -22.16 -9.58
CA ASN A 96 35.94 -21.94 -9.44
C ASN A 96 35.25 -23.27 -9.71
N ASP A 97 35.05 -24.05 -8.66
CA ASP A 97 34.23 -25.25 -8.69
C ASP A 97 32.75 -24.83 -8.64
N PRO A 98 31.96 -25.00 -9.72
CA PRO A 98 30.57 -24.54 -9.77
C PRO A 98 29.61 -25.39 -8.93
N ASP A 99 30.10 -26.42 -8.21
CA ASP A 99 29.28 -27.39 -7.47
C ASP A 99 29.31 -27.22 -5.94
N GLN A 100 29.75 -26.07 -5.42
CA GLN A 100 29.70 -25.81 -3.98
C GLN A 100 28.28 -25.51 -3.51
N THR A 101 27.66 -26.48 -2.84
CA THR A 101 26.44 -26.26 -2.04
C THR A 101 26.67 -25.14 -1.02
N PRO A 102 25.73 -24.17 -0.89
CA PRO A 102 25.90 -23.03 -0.01
C PRO A 102 26.10 -23.46 1.45
N GLN A 103 27.04 -22.82 2.16
CA GLN A 103 27.33 -23.10 3.56
C GLN A 103 26.11 -22.81 4.44
N THR A 104 25.87 -23.66 5.45
CA THR A 104 24.80 -23.47 6.44
C THR A 104 25.02 -22.20 7.26
N PRO A 105 24.09 -21.23 7.23
CA PRO A 105 24.23 -19.98 7.96
C PRO A 105 24.27 -20.17 9.48
N VAL A 106 25.14 -19.44 10.17
CA VAL A 106 25.23 -19.42 11.64
C VAL A 106 24.52 -18.19 12.18
N THR A 107 23.66 -18.34 13.18
CA THR A 107 22.88 -17.23 13.76
C THR A 107 23.77 -16.18 14.45
N ALA A 108 23.45 -14.90 14.26
CA ALA A 108 24.07 -13.76 14.91
C ALA A 108 23.49 -13.52 16.32
N ALA A 109 24.20 -12.76 17.15
CA ALA A 109 23.78 -12.50 18.54
C ALA A 109 22.58 -11.54 18.66
N SER A 110 22.29 -10.76 17.62
CA SER A 110 21.19 -9.80 17.61
C SER A 110 20.73 -9.50 16.19
N GLY A 111 19.53 -8.93 16.05
CA GLY A 111 18.94 -8.61 14.75
C GLY A 111 17.93 -9.67 14.31
N PHE A 112 16.79 -9.20 13.81
CA PHE A 112 15.74 -10.05 13.27
C PHE A 112 14.95 -9.30 12.20
N LEU A 113 14.20 -10.06 11.40
CA LEU A 113 13.14 -9.56 10.53
C LEU A 113 11.90 -10.45 10.68
N HIS A 114 10.75 -9.99 10.18
CA HIS A 114 9.59 -10.83 9.96
C HIS A 114 9.42 -11.10 8.46
N LEU A 115 9.25 -12.37 8.10
CA LEU A 115 9.03 -12.79 6.72
C LEU A 115 7.54 -12.75 6.41
N LEU A 116 7.10 -11.83 5.55
CA LEU A 116 5.68 -11.62 5.26
C LEU A 116 5.34 -11.95 3.81
N ALA A 117 4.16 -12.54 3.61
CA ALA A 117 3.58 -12.71 2.29
C ALA A 117 3.32 -11.34 1.65
N PRO A 118 3.52 -11.18 0.33
CA PRO A 118 3.27 -9.92 -0.32
C PRO A 118 1.78 -9.59 -0.33
N THR A 119 1.45 -8.36 0.06
CA THR A 119 0.12 -7.77 -0.07
C THR A 119 0.26 -6.42 -0.78
N PRO A 120 -0.74 -5.95 -1.54
CA PRO A 120 -0.73 -4.61 -2.13
C PRO A 120 -0.42 -3.50 -1.12
N GLU A 121 -0.88 -3.63 0.13
CA GLU A 121 -0.61 -2.67 1.22
C GLU A 121 0.87 -2.62 1.59
N LEU A 122 1.46 -3.78 1.90
CA LEU A 122 2.87 -3.87 2.28
C LEU A 122 3.79 -3.56 1.10
N TRP A 123 3.39 -3.96 -0.11
CA TRP A 123 4.07 -3.60 -1.35
C TRP A 123 4.12 -2.09 -1.52
N THR A 124 2.98 -1.42 -1.40
CA THR A 124 2.88 0.05 -1.48
C THR A 124 3.79 0.73 -0.45
N ALA A 125 3.84 0.21 0.78
CA ALA A 125 4.72 0.73 1.83
C ALA A 125 6.21 0.50 1.56
N SER A 126 6.56 -0.45 0.68
CA SER A 126 7.93 -0.81 0.33
C SER A 126 8.46 -0.10 -0.93
N LEU A 127 7.57 0.51 -1.73
CA LEU A 127 7.93 1.18 -2.97
C LEU A 127 8.84 2.40 -2.71
N PRO A 128 9.87 2.61 -3.54
CA PRO A 128 10.68 3.81 -3.44
C PRO A 128 9.86 5.05 -3.83
N HIS A 129 9.89 6.11 -3.02
CA HIS A 129 9.16 7.37 -3.25
C HIS A 129 9.75 8.24 -4.38
N ARG A 130 10.00 7.67 -5.56
CA ARG A 130 10.56 8.39 -6.73
C ARG A 130 9.50 9.09 -7.59
N THR A 131 8.24 8.66 -7.49
CA THR A 131 7.09 9.24 -8.22
C THR A 131 5.92 9.45 -7.26
N GLN A 132 4.87 10.13 -7.73
CA GLN A 132 3.59 10.11 -7.02
C GLN A 132 3.12 8.64 -6.88
N VAL A 133 2.67 8.28 -5.68
CA VAL A 133 2.15 6.94 -5.35
C VAL A 133 0.75 7.13 -4.79
N VAL A 134 -0.20 6.33 -5.27
CA VAL A 134 -1.54 6.26 -4.67
C VAL A 134 -1.45 5.37 -3.44
N TYR A 135 -1.70 5.92 -2.24
CA TYR A 135 -1.55 5.16 -1.00
C TYR A 135 -2.81 4.35 -0.66
N THR A 136 -2.67 3.41 0.29
CA THR A 136 -3.76 2.54 0.75
C THR A 136 -5.07 3.25 1.08
N PRO A 137 -5.09 4.37 1.83
CA PRO A 137 -6.34 5.07 2.10
C PRO A 137 -7.06 5.51 0.83
N ASP A 138 -6.32 6.07 -0.14
CA ASP A 138 -6.87 6.54 -1.40
C ASP A 138 -7.35 5.37 -2.26
N TYR A 139 -6.48 4.40 -2.58
CA TYR A 139 -6.88 3.33 -3.50
C TYR A 139 -7.96 2.42 -2.93
N SER A 140 -8.01 2.22 -1.60
CA SER A 140 -9.06 1.41 -0.99
C SER A 140 -10.43 2.09 -1.14
N TYR A 141 -10.48 3.40 -0.92
CA TYR A 141 -11.67 4.21 -1.13
C TYR A 141 -12.06 4.26 -2.62
N ILE A 142 -11.09 4.49 -3.51
CA ILE A 142 -11.30 4.53 -4.96
C ILE A 142 -11.87 3.20 -5.45
N LEU A 143 -11.21 2.06 -5.16
CA LEU A 143 -11.65 0.74 -5.62
C LEU A 143 -13.05 0.39 -5.09
N HIS A 144 -13.34 0.73 -3.84
CA HIS A 144 -14.67 0.56 -3.25
C HIS A 144 -15.72 1.39 -4.01
N ARG A 145 -15.44 2.68 -4.21
CA ARG A 145 -16.39 3.62 -4.83
C ARG A 145 -16.56 3.41 -6.34
N LEU A 146 -15.54 2.88 -7.02
CA LEU A 146 -15.59 2.39 -8.40
C LEU A 146 -16.33 1.04 -8.54
N ARG A 147 -16.72 0.41 -7.44
CA ARG A 147 -17.33 -0.92 -7.41
C ARG A 147 -16.44 -1.99 -8.07
N ALA A 148 -15.13 -1.89 -7.87
CA ALA A 148 -14.21 -2.95 -8.26
C ALA A 148 -14.58 -4.24 -7.50
N ARG A 149 -14.77 -5.32 -8.25
CA ARG A 149 -15.23 -6.61 -7.74
C ARG A 149 -14.77 -7.73 -8.66
N PRO A 150 -14.80 -9.00 -8.22
CA PRO A 150 -14.45 -10.14 -9.06
C PRO A 150 -15.14 -10.10 -10.42
N GLY A 151 -14.34 -10.13 -11.50
CA GLY A 151 -14.81 -10.12 -12.88
C GLY A 151 -14.94 -8.73 -13.51
N THR A 152 -14.68 -7.66 -12.76
CA THR A 152 -14.61 -6.30 -13.32
C THR A 152 -13.42 -6.19 -14.27
N THR A 153 -13.63 -5.55 -15.42
CA THR A 153 -12.52 -5.03 -16.24
C THR A 153 -12.26 -3.58 -15.85
N LEU A 154 -11.06 -3.28 -15.36
CA LEU A 154 -10.66 -1.96 -14.90
C LEU A 154 -9.60 -1.37 -15.84
N ILE A 155 -9.78 -0.12 -16.27
CA ILE A 155 -8.74 0.67 -16.92
C ILE A 155 -8.03 1.52 -15.86
N GLU A 156 -6.71 1.52 -15.90
CA GLU A 156 -5.85 2.43 -15.16
C GLU A 156 -4.99 3.18 -16.19
N ALA A 157 -4.88 4.50 -16.07
CA ALA A 157 -3.93 5.26 -16.88
C ALA A 157 -3.16 6.25 -16.01
N GLY A 158 -1.84 6.12 -16.13
CA GLY A 158 -0.88 6.50 -15.10
C GLY A 158 -0.49 5.30 -14.24
N ALA A 159 0.08 4.25 -14.82
CA ALA A 159 0.49 3.06 -14.07
C ALA A 159 1.51 3.38 -12.96
N GLY A 160 2.36 4.38 -13.18
CA GLY A 160 3.18 4.98 -12.13
C GLY A 160 4.13 3.99 -11.48
N SER A 161 4.03 3.83 -10.16
CA SER A 161 4.87 2.88 -9.39
C SER A 161 4.25 1.47 -9.28
N GLY A 162 3.10 1.21 -9.90
CA GLY A 162 2.40 -0.07 -9.82
C GLY A 162 1.64 -0.32 -8.51
N SER A 163 1.59 0.67 -7.59
CA SER A 163 0.87 0.54 -6.31
C SER A 163 -0.63 0.28 -6.50
N PHE A 164 -1.31 1.13 -7.27
CA PHE A 164 -2.73 0.98 -7.55
C PHE A 164 -2.99 -0.29 -8.38
N THR A 165 -2.14 -0.59 -9.38
CA THR A 165 -2.21 -1.81 -10.19
C THR A 165 -2.32 -3.07 -9.33
N HIS A 166 -1.45 -3.25 -8.32
CA HIS A 166 -1.49 -4.43 -7.43
C HIS A 166 -2.79 -4.51 -6.62
N ALA A 167 -3.26 -3.38 -6.10
CA ALA A 167 -4.51 -3.32 -5.34
C ALA A 167 -5.73 -3.61 -6.24
N ALA A 168 -5.73 -3.07 -7.46
CA ALA A 168 -6.78 -3.23 -8.45
C ALA A 168 -6.91 -4.69 -8.90
N VAL A 169 -5.79 -5.37 -9.19
CA VAL A 169 -5.80 -6.78 -9.59
C VAL A 169 -6.45 -7.64 -8.52
N ARG A 170 -6.06 -7.47 -7.25
CA ARG A 170 -6.66 -8.21 -6.14
C ARG A 170 -8.15 -7.94 -6.03
N ALA A 171 -8.58 -6.69 -6.22
CA ALA A 171 -10.01 -6.32 -6.13
C ALA A 171 -10.86 -6.92 -7.25
N VAL A 172 -10.29 -7.07 -8.47
CA VAL A 172 -11.03 -7.59 -9.62
C VAL A 172 -10.86 -9.08 -9.86
N PHE A 173 -9.90 -9.73 -9.19
CA PHE A 173 -9.55 -11.13 -9.42
C PHE A 173 -10.77 -12.07 -9.33
N ASN A 174 -10.93 -12.93 -10.35
CA ASN A 174 -11.99 -13.95 -10.40
C ASN A 174 -11.49 -15.25 -11.05
N GLY A 175 -10.28 -15.65 -10.68
CA GLY A 175 -9.57 -16.80 -11.23
C GLY A 175 -8.54 -16.43 -12.29
N TYR A 176 -7.63 -17.38 -12.55
CA TYR A 176 -6.63 -17.26 -13.62
C TYR A 176 -7.25 -17.64 -14.97
N PRO A 177 -6.70 -17.12 -16.08
CA PRO A 177 -6.97 -17.66 -17.41
C PRO A 177 -6.47 -19.12 -17.47
N GLU A 178 -7.35 -20.07 -17.83
CA GLU A 178 -6.95 -21.46 -18.00
C GLU A 178 -6.34 -21.68 -19.40
N PRO A 179 -5.19 -22.37 -19.52
CA PRO A 179 -4.49 -22.54 -20.79
C PRO A 179 -5.12 -23.57 -21.75
N SER A 180 -6.20 -24.26 -21.37
CA SER A 180 -6.81 -25.30 -22.22
C SER A 180 -8.28 -25.54 -21.88
N VAL A 181 -9.17 -24.81 -22.53
CA VAL A 181 -10.49 -25.37 -22.83
C VAL A 181 -10.61 -25.32 -24.35
N ASN A 182 -10.46 -26.49 -24.97
CA ASN A 182 -10.80 -26.68 -26.38
C ASN A 182 -12.16 -26.01 -26.63
N GLU A 183 -12.26 -25.24 -27.71
CA GLU A 183 -13.48 -24.54 -28.16
C GLU A 183 -14.71 -25.46 -28.37
N THR A 184 -14.58 -26.76 -28.11
CA THR A 184 -15.60 -27.79 -28.24
C THR A 184 -16.46 -28.02 -27.00
N SER A 185 -16.06 -27.54 -25.82
CA SER A 185 -16.98 -27.44 -24.67
C SER A 185 -17.33 -25.96 -24.49
N GLY A 186 -18.50 -25.57 -25.00
CA GLY A 186 -19.01 -24.21 -24.89
C GLY A 186 -18.89 -23.66 -23.46
N PRO A 187 -18.64 -22.36 -23.29
CA PRO A 187 -18.28 -21.75 -22.01
C PRO A 187 -19.27 -22.21 -20.94
N SER A 188 -18.76 -22.87 -19.90
CA SER A 188 -19.57 -23.12 -18.70
C SER A 188 -20.20 -21.77 -18.32
N LYS A 189 -21.53 -21.73 -18.21
CA LYS A 189 -22.27 -20.48 -18.07
C LYS A 189 -21.63 -19.59 -17.00
N ARG A 190 -21.05 -18.47 -17.44
CA ARG A 190 -20.83 -17.20 -16.71
C ARG A 190 -19.72 -17.12 -15.63
N ARG A 191 -18.46 -17.50 -15.90
CA ARG A 191 -17.33 -16.93 -15.12
C ARG A 191 -16.63 -15.82 -15.93
N ARG A 192 -16.95 -14.56 -15.63
CA ARG A 192 -16.21 -13.39 -16.20
C ARG A 192 -14.92 -13.23 -15.41
N LEU A 193 -13.77 -13.39 -16.07
CA LEU A 193 -12.46 -13.13 -15.45
C LEU A 193 -12.30 -11.62 -15.23
N GLY A 194 -11.66 -11.25 -14.12
CA GLY A 194 -11.27 -9.87 -13.88
C GLY A 194 -9.98 -9.53 -14.60
N LYS A 195 -9.84 -8.27 -15.01
CA LYS A 195 -8.67 -7.80 -15.74
C LYS A 195 -8.38 -6.35 -15.44
N VAL A 196 -7.10 -6.00 -15.33
CA VAL A 196 -6.61 -4.62 -15.25
C VAL A 196 -5.88 -4.28 -16.55
N CYS A 197 -6.36 -3.27 -17.26
CA CYS A 197 -5.74 -2.71 -18.45
C CYS A 197 -5.00 -1.43 -18.03
N SER A 198 -3.69 -1.53 -17.86
CA SER A 198 -2.85 -0.46 -17.32
C SER A 198 -2.08 0.24 -18.44
N PHE A 199 -2.24 1.55 -18.55
CA PHE A 199 -1.61 2.38 -19.58
C PHE A 199 -0.54 3.30 -18.98
N GLU A 200 0.63 3.31 -19.59
CA GLU A 200 1.77 4.13 -19.16
C GLU A 200 2.38 4.86 -20.36
N PHE A 201 2.56 6.17 -20.23
CA PHE A 201 3.09 7.02 -21.28
C PHE A 201 4.61 6.85 -21.46
N HIS A 202 5.35 6.62 -20.38
CA HIS A 202 6.80 6.53 -20.46
C HIS A 202 7.27 5.10 -20.76
N ALA A 203 7.77 4.86 -21.97
CA ALA A 203 8.22 3.53 -22.45
C ALA A 203 9.07 2.74 -21.43
N GLN A 204 10.12 3.36 -20.87
CA GLN A 204 10.98 2.69 -19.88
C GLN A 204 10.20 2.25 -18.62
N ARG A 205 9.20 3.02 -18.20
CA ARG A 205 8.40 2.70 -17.03
C ARG A 205 7.39 1.60 -17.35
N ALA A 206 6.76 1.67 -18.52
CA ALA A 206 5.88 0.61 -19.00
C ALA A 206 6.60 -0.75 -19.04
N ALA A 207 7.83 -0.78 -19.58
CA ALA A 207 8.66 -1.98 -19.62
C ALA A 207 8.96 -2.53 -18.22
N ARG A 208 9.38 -1.66 -17.27
CA ARG A 208 9.63 -2.06 -15.88
C ARG A 208 8.39 -2.62 -15.18
N ILE A 209 7.23 -2.00 -15.37
CA ILE A 209 5.97 -2.48 -14.77
C ILE A 209 5.58 -3.83 -15.40
N ALA A 210 5.79 -4.01 -16.71
CA ALA A 210 5.53 -5.29 -17.37
C ALA A 210 6.42 -6.41 -16.83
N GLU A 211 7.72 -6.15 -16.66
CA GLU A 211 8.67 -7.08 -16.02
C GLU A 211 8.27 -7.40 -14.58
N GLU A 212 7.85 -6.39 -13.80
CA GLU A 212 7.40 -6.55 -12.42
C GLU A 212 6.12 -7.39 -12.32
N VAL A 213 5.11 -7.09 -13.15
CA VAL A 213 3.87 -7.87 -13.26
C VAL A 213 4.17 -9.33 -13.59
N GLN A 214 5.13 -9.58 -14.48
CA GLN A 214 5.57 -10.93 -14.82
C GLN A 214 6.27 -11.62 -13.64
N ALA A 215 7.24 -10.94 -13.01
CA ALA A 215 7.97 -11.45 -11.85
C ALA A 215 7.03 -11.76 -10.67
N HIS A 216 5.95 -10.99 -10.53
CA HIS A 216 4.96 -11.17 -9.47
C HIS A 216 3.86 -12.19 -9.82
N GLY A 217 3.92 -12.85 -10.99
CA GLY A 217 2.93 -13.85 -11.40
C GLY A 217 1.54 -13.27 -11.69
N LEU A 218 1.48 -11.97 -12.04
CA LEU A 218 0.23 -11.26 -12.37
C LEU A 218 -0.04 -11.22 -13.89
N SER A 219 0.83 -11.84 -14.71
CA SER A 219 0.63 -12.00 -16.15
C SER A 219 -0.72 -12.64 -16.47
N GLY A 220 -1.41 -12.08 -17.48
CA GLY A 220 -2.75 -12.52 -17.89
C GLY A 220 -3.89 -11.88 -17.08
N LEU A 221 -3.61 -11.34 -15.89
CA LEU A 221 -4.56 -10.54 -15.11
C LEU A 221 -4.35 -9.04 -15.32
N VAL A 222 -3.10 -8.62 -15.51
CA VAL A 222 -2.74 -7.26 -15.92
C VAL A 222 -2.25 -7.28 -17.35
N GLU A 223 -2.75 -6.34 -18.15
CA GLU A 223 -2.20 -6.02 -19.46
C GLU A 223 -1.64 -4.60 -19.41
N VAL A 224 -0.31 -4.50 -19.48
CA VAL A 224 0.42 -3.24 -19.47
C VAL A 224 0.63 -2.78 -20.91
N THR A 225 0.22 -1.56 -21.23
CA THR A 225 0.34 -0.98 -22.57
C THR A 225 1.11 0.34 -22.50
N HIS A 226 2.18 0.47 -23.28
CA HIS A 226 2.83 1.75 -23.51
C HIS A 226 1.97 2.59 -24.47
N ARG A 227 1.39 3.70 -23.99
CA ARG A 227 0.47 4.51 -24.80
C ARG A 227 0.36 5.96 -24.33
N ASP A 228 0.23 6.87 -25.29
CA ASP A 228 -0.35 8.19 -25.05
C ASP A 228 -1.88 8.10 -25.11
N VAL A 229 -2.51 8.00 -23.95
CA VAL A 229 -3.97 7.90 -23.84
C VAL A 229 -4.70 9.18 -24.23
N TYR A 230 -4.02 10.32 -24.37
CA TYR A 230 -4.64 11.56 -24.85
C TYR A 230 -4.91 11.52 -26.35
N GLU A 231 -4.02 10.89 -27.12
CA GLU A 231 -4.13 10.81 -28.57
C GLU A 231 -4.73 9.48 -29.03
N ASP A 232 -4.24 8.36 -28.49
CA ASP A 232 -4.51 7.02 -29.03
C ASP A 232 -5.59 6.25 -28.25
N GLY A 233 -6.18 6.85 -27.22
CA GLY A 233 -7.25 6.25 -26.42
C GLY A 233 -6.84 4.98 -25.65
N PHE A 234 -7.83 4.10 -25.40
CA PHE A 234 -7.72 2.99 -24.44
C PHE A 234 -8.04 1.60 -25.02
N CYS A 235 -8.10 1.48 -26.35
CA CYS A 235 -8.22 0.16 -26.98
C CYS A 235 -6.90 -0.62 -26.90
N LEU A 236 -6.99 -1.91 -26.61
CA LEU A 236 -5.84 -2.81 -26.44
C LEU A 236 -5.23 -3.21 -27.79
N GLY A 237 -3.92 -3.39 -27.85
CA GLY A 237 -3.19 -3.68 -29.11
C GLY A 237 -2.64 -2.42 -29.79
N GLU A 238 -2.50 -2.44 -31.11
CA GLU A 238 -2.00 -1.29 -31.88
C GLU A 238 -3.09 -0.20 -32.04
N PRO A 239 -2.73 1.10 -31.99
CA PRO A 239 -3.66 2.19 -32.28
C PRO A 239 -4.39 2.00 -33.62
N GLY A 240 -5.70 2.22 -33.64
CA GLY A 240 -6.54 2.08 -34.84
C GLY A 240 -6.90 0.64 -35.26
N ARG A 241 -6.28 -0.38 -34.66
CA ARG A 241 -6.68 -1.81 -34.81
C ARG A 241 -6.98 -2.46 -33.46
N GLY A 242 -7.14 -1.64 -32.43
CA GLY A 242 -7.23 -2.11 -31.07
C GLY A 242 -8.57 -2.77 -30.76
N THR A 243 -8.57 -3.66 -29.78
CA THR A 243 -9.78 -4.29 -29.26
C THR A 243 -10.26 -3.57 -28.01
N SER A 244 -11.58 -3.35 -27.91
CA SER A 244 -12.18 -2.78 -26.71
C SER A 244 -11.97 -3.68 -25.48
N PRO A 245 -11.40 -3.18 -24.37
CA PRO A 245 -11.33 -3.93 -23.12
C PRO A 245 -12.70 -4.17 -22.47
N LYS A 246 -13.77 -3.49 -22.91
CA LYS A 246 -15.10 -3.51 -22.29
C LYS A 246 -15.02 -3.22 -20.78
N ALA A 247 -14.40 -2.09 -20.45
CA ALA A 247 -14.17 -1.67 -19.08
C ALA A 247 -15.46 -1.27 -18.35
N ASN A 248 -15.53 -1.58 -17.06
CA ASN A 248 -16.61 -1.18 -16.14
C ASN A 248 -16.15 -0.14 -15.10
N ALA A 249 -14.85 -0.04 -14.90
CA ALA A 249 -14.24 0.91 -13.97
C ALA A 249 -13.04 1.57 -14.64
N VAL A 250 -12.84 2.86 -14.39
CA VAL A 250 -11.73 3.65 -14.94
C VAL A 250 -11.09 4.46 -13.82
N PHE A 251 -9.78 4.39 -13.71
CA PHE A 251 -8.97 5.22 -12.83
C PHE A 251 -7.94 5.99 -13.66
N LEU A 252 -7.94 7.32 -13.54
CA LEU A 252 -7.02 8.20 -14.26
C LEU A 252 -6.14 8.97 -13.26
N ASP A 253 -4.86 8.66 -13.23
CA ASP A 253 -3.81 9.43 -12.56
C ASP A 253 -2.93 10.09 -13.63
N LEU A 254 -3.45 11.18 -14.19
CA LEU A 254 -2.89 11.86 -15.36
C LEU A 254 -2.72 13.36 -15.06
N PRO A 255 -1.73 14.04 -15.67
CA PRO A 255 -1.59 15.50 -15.54
C PRO A 255 -2.82 16.31 -16.02
N ALA A 256 -3.50 15.83 -17.06
CA ALA A 256 -4.63 16.50 -17.70
C ALA A 256 -5.73 15.49 -18.05
N PRO A 257 -6.41 14.88 -17.06
CA PRO A 257 -7.34 13.77 -17.30
C PRO A 257 -8.52 14.18 -18.20
N TRP A 258 -8.92 15.46 -18.21
CA TRP A 258 -9.96 16.00 -19.10
C TRP A 258 -9.67 15.80 -20.59
N LEU A 259 -8.40 15.72 -21.01
CA LEU A 259 -8.03 15.49 -22.41
C LEU A 259 -8.26 14.03 -22.84
N ALA A 260 -8.15 13.08 -21.90
CA ALA A 260 -8.37 11.66 -22.18
C ALA A 260 -9.86 11.28 -22.22
N LEU A 261 -10.74 12.09 -21.60
CA LEU A 261 -12.18 11.79 -21.50
C LEU A 261 -12.87 11.68 -22.87
N LYS A 262 -12.34 12.33 -23.92
CA LYS A 262 -12.87 12.22 -25.29
C LYS A 262 -12.87 10.78 -25.83
N HIS A 263 -11.99 9.92 -25.30
CA HIS A 263 -11.89 8.50 -25.65
C HIS A 263 -12.72 7.58 -24.74
N LEU A 264 -13.36 8.13 -23.69
CA LEU A 264 -14.17 7.39 -22.71
C LEU A 264 -15.66 7.71 -22.90
N VAL A 265 -16.13 7.57 -24.14
CA VAL A 265 -17.52 7.83 -24.55
C VAL A 265 -18.25 6.56 -24.95
N ARG A 266 -19.58 6.60 -24.93
CA ARG A 266 -20.44 5.54 -25.49
C ARG A 266 -20.53 5.68 -27.01
N GLY A 267 -20.81 4.57 -27.69
CA GLY A 267 -21.04 4.53 -29.13
C GLY A 267 -19.76 4.65 -29.95
N GLY A 268 -19.61 3.78 -30.94
CA GLY A 268 -18.41 3.67 -31.78
C GLY A 268 -17.69 2.34 -31.61
N ALA A 269 -17.12 1.83 -32.71
CA ALA A 269 -16.37 0.57 -32.72
C ALA A 269 -15.16 0.60 -31.76
N ASP A 270 -14.63 1.80 -31.50
CA ASP A 270 -13.43 2.05 -30.72
C ASP A 270 -13.72 2.44 -29.25
N SER A 271 -14.96 2.32 -28.77
CA SER A 271 -15.26 2.63 -27.37
C SER A 271 -14.61 1.57 -26.46
N PRO A 272 -13.80 1.97 -25.47
CA PRO A 272 -13.16 1.02 -24.55
C PRO A 272 -14.12 0.53 -23.44
N LEU A 273 -15.35 1.05 -23.41
CA LEU A 273 -16.30 0.91 -22.30
C LEU A 273 -17.32 -0.21 -22.55
N ASP A 274 -17.74 -0.91 -21.48
CA ASP A 274 -18.77 -1.95 -21.58
C ASP A 274 -20.17 -1.35 -21.80
N ALA A 275 -20.72 -1.48 -23.02
CA ALA A 275 -22.02 -0.92 -23.38
C ALA A 275 -23.19 -1.44 -22.51
N ALA A 276 -23.08 -2.68 -21.99
CA ALA A 276 -24.17 -3.35 -21.27
C ALA A 276 -24.25 -2.97 -19.79
N ALA A 277 -23.27 -2.24 -19.25
CA ALA A 277 -23.16 -1.94 -17.83
C ALA A 277 -22.82 -0.46 -17.58
N PRO A 278 -23.25 0.12 -16.45
CA PRO A 278 -22.75 1.43 -16.04
C PRO A 278 -21.24 1.39 -15.81
N VAL A 279 -20.56 2.48 -16.18
CA VAL A 279 -19.11 2.63 -15.99
C VAL A 279 -18.86 3.67 -14.91
N TYR A 280 -17.97 3.34 -13.98
CA TYR A 280 -17.56 4.24 -12.91
C TYR A 280 -16.17 4.78 -13.21
N ILE A 281 -15.97 6.09 -13.02
CA ILE A 281 -14.66 6.74 -13.20
C ILE A 281 -14.24 7.43 -11.91
N CYS A 282 -12.93 7.44 -11.67
CA CYS A 282 -12.26 8.27 -10.69
C CYS A 282 -11.05 8.92 -11.33
N THR A 283 -10.89 10.23 -11.20
CA THR A 283 -9.67 10.93 -11.56
C THR A 283 -8.94 11.41 -10.31
N PHE A 284 -7.63 11.24 -10.29
CA PHE A 284 -6.73 11.65 -9.22
C PHE A 284 -6.03 12.94 -9.65
N SER A 285 -6.28 14.06 -8.96
CA SER A 285 -5.70 15.36 -9.34
C SER A 285 -5.21 16.14 -8.12
N PRO A 286 -3.93 16.55 -8.07
CA PRO A 286 -3.39 17.25 -6.91
C PRO A 286 -3.93 18.68 -6.77
N CYS A 287 -4.20 19.37 -7.88
CA CYS A 287 -4.65 20.76 -7.88
C CYS A 287 -6.16 20.88 -8.08
N LEU A 288 -6.78 21.86 -7.42
CA LEU A 288 -8.23 22.07 -7.50
C LEU A 288 -8.67 22.51 -8.91
N GLU A 289 -7.84 23.28 -9.62
CA GLU A 289 -8.09 23.73 -10.99
C GLU A 289 -8.15 22.56 -11.97
N GLN A 290 -7.34 21.52 -11.73
CA GLN A 290 -7.38 20.28 -12.51
C GLN A 290 -8.71 19.54 -12.28
N ALA A 291 -9.15 19.45 -11.02
CA ALA A 291 -10.43 18.85 -10.67
C ALA A 291 -11.61 19.64 -11.31
N GLN A 292 -11.59 20.97 -11.24
CA GLN A 292 -12.62 21.83 -11.83
C GLN A 292 -12.74 21.66 -13.36
N ARG A 293 -11.61 21.60 -14.08
CA ARG A 293 -11.60 21.35 -15.52
C ARG A 293 -12.17 19.98 -15.85
N THR A 294 -11.75 18.95 -15.10
CA THR A 294 -12.26 17.58 -15.24
C THR A 294 -13.77 17.51 -15.03
N ILE A 295 -14.28 18.12 -13.97
CA ILE A 295 -15.73 18.18 -13.69
C ILE A 295 -16.48 18.85 -14.84
N SER A 296 -15.95 19.95 -15.37
CA SER A 296 -16.57 20.68 -16.49
C SER A 296 -16.67 19.80 -17.75
N THR A 297 -15.60 19.08 -18.10
CA THR A 297 -15.58 18.17 -19.24
C THR A 297 -16.47 16.94 -19.03
N LEU A 298 -16.48 16.35 -17.83
CA LEU A 298 -17.37 15.23 -17.48
C LEU A 298 -18.85 15.62 -17.68
N ARG A 299 -19.24 16.83 -17.26
CA ARG A 299 -20.60 17.37 -17.47
C ARG A 299 -20.94 17.49 -18.95
N GLN A 300 -20.02 17.98 -19.76
CA GLN A 300 -20.21 18.12 -21.21
C GLN A 300 -20.33 16.76 -21.92
N MET A 301 -19.67 15.73 -21.40
CA MET A 301 -19.63 14.38 -21.99
C MET A 301 -20.72 13.44 -21.43
N GLY A 302 -21.71 13.96 -20.70
CA GLY A 302 -22.86 13.17 -20.23
C GLY A 302 -22.59 12.25 -19.04
N TRP A 303 -21.49 12.46 -18.32
CA TRP A 303 -21.24 11.77 -17.06
C TRP A 303 -22.16 12.34 -15.96
N LEU A 304 -22.73 11.44 -15.15
CA LEU A 304 -23.68 11.75 -14.09
C LEU A 304 -23.08 11.47 -12.71
N GLY A 305 -23.75 11.96 -11.66
CA GLY A 305 -23.35 11.69 -10.27
C GLY A 305 -21.93 12.17 -9.95
N ILE A 306 -21.53 13.32 -10.50
CA ILE A 306 -20.19 13.87 -10.34
C ILE A 306 -20.00 14.38 -8.92
N GLU A 307 -19.02 13.86 -8.20
CA GLU A 307 -18.69 14.26 -6.83
C GLU A 307 -17.16 14.31 -6.65
N MET A 308 -16.68 15.34 -5.96
CA MET A 308 -15.28 15.49 -5.59
C MET A 308 -15.12 15.30 -4.08
N VAL A 309 -14.15 14.49 -3.67
CA VAL A 309 -13.80 14.27 -2.27
C VAL A 309 -12.29 14.23 -2.07
N GLU A 310 -11.85 14.30 -0.82
CA GLU A 310 -10.49 14.01 -0.38
C GLU A 310 -10.54 12.92 0.71
N VAL A 311 -9.46 12.16 0.87
CA VAL A 311 -9.36 11.11 1.89
C VAL A 311 -8.25 11.46 2.88
N ASN A 312 -8.63 11.80 4.10
CA ASN A 312 -7.70 12.16 5.16
C ASN A 312 -7.47 10.97 6.11
N HIS A 313 -6.30 10.35 5.99
CA HIS A 313 -5.88 9.27 6.88
C HIS A 313 -4.92 9.77 7.96
N ARG A 314 -5.08 9.24 9.18
CA ARG A 314 -4.15 9.48 10.29
C ARG A 314 -3.83 8.18 10.99
N ARG A 315 -2.55 7.85 11.09
CA ARG A 315 -2.10 6.75 11.93
C ARG A 315 -1.98 7.18 13.38
N ILE A 316 -2.39 6.29 14.29
CA ILE A 316 -2.30 6.49 15.73
C ILE A 316 -1.20 5.60 16.30
N ASP A 317 -0.24 6.21 16.97
CA ASP A 317 0.81 5.57 17.77
C ASP A 317 0.29 5.38 19.19
N VAL A 318 0.08 4.13 19.58
CA VAL A 318 -0.24 3.78 20.95
C VAL A 318 1.06 3.48 21.70
N ARG A 319 1.30 4.21 22.80
CA ARG A 319 2.49 4.04 23.64
C ARG A 319 2.09 4.00 25.11
N ARG A 320 2.95 3.40 25.94
CA ARG A 320 2.84 3.46 27.40
C ARG A 320 3.94 4.34 27.94
N GLU A 321 3.55 5.43 28.60
CA GLU A 321 4.47 6.31 29.29
C GLU A 321 4.58 5.86 30.74
N ARG A 322 5.77 5.40 31.11
CA ARG A 322 6.11 5.07 32.49
C ARG A 322 6.64 6.35 33.13
N LEU A 323 5.86 6.92 34.03
CA LEU A 323 6.13 8.19 34.70
C LEU A 323 6.02 8.00 36.21
N GLY A 324 7.05 8.43 36.93
CA GLY A 324 7.22 8.22 38.37
C GLY A 324 8.68 7.91 38.71
N LEU A 325 9.09 8.21 39.94
CA LEU A 325 10.41 7.85 40.48
C LEU A 325 10.56 6.33 40.66
N GLU A 326 9.44 5.61 40.78
CA GLU A 326 9.39 4.14 40.83
C GLU A 326 10.01 3.46 39.59
N TYR A 327 10.11 4.17 38.46
CA TYR A 327 10.72 3.68 37.22
C TYR A 327 12.18 4.11 37.04
N GLU A 328 12.87 4.56 38.09
CA GLU A 328 14.29 4.85 38.04
C GLU A 328 15.08 3.61 37.59
N GLY A 329 16.01 3.78 36.64
CA GLY A 329 16.74 2.67 36.02
C GLY A 329 16.00 1.93 34.88
N VAL A 330 14.70 2.18 34.67
CA VAL A 330 13.93 1.56 33.58
C VAL A 330 14.16 2.28 32.26
N ARG A 331 14.65 1.56 31.24
CA ARG A 331 14.90 2.12 29.90
C ARG A 331 13.63 2.70 29.27
N GLY A 332 13.67 3.98 28.92
CA GLY A 332 12.56 4.68 28.26
C GLY A 332 11.47 5.20 29.21
N ALA A 333 11.67 5.13 30.53
CA ALA A 333 10.81 5.77 31.50
C ALA A 333 11.16 7.26 31.69
N VAL A 334 10.15 8.05 32.04
CA VAL A 334 10.29 9.47 32.40
C VAL A 334 10.37 9.55 33.92
N VAL A 335 11.59 9.65 34.45
CA VAL A 335 11.86 9.67 35.90
C VAL A 335 11.62 11.08 36.47
N PHE A 336 10.35 11.45 36.53
CA PHE A 336 9.85 12.66 37.17
C PHE A 336 8.80 12.29 38.22
N PRO A 337 8.68 13.07 39.31
CA PRO A 337 7.62 12.88 40.27
C PRO A 337 6.25 12.92 39.59
N ARG A 338 5.46 11.86 39.79
CA ARG A 338 4.12 11.71 39.26
C ARG A 338 3.10 12.51 40.06
N THR A 339 3.32 12.63 41.37
CA THR A 339 2.43 13.36 42.28
C THR A 339 3.18 14.49 42.98
N VAL A 340 2.42 15.44 43.53
CA VAL A 340 2.98 16.52 44.35
C VAL A 340 3.68 15.94 45.58
N ASP A 341 3.10 14.91 46.21
CA ASP A 341 3.69 14.26 47.38
C ASP A 341 5.04 13.63 47.07
N GLU A 342 5.15 12.96 45.91
CA GLU A 342 6.41 12.38 45.45
C GLU A 342 7.45 13.47 45.13
N ALA A 343 7.01 14.61 44.59
CA ALA A 343 7.89 15.75 44.32
C ALA A 343 8.43 16.36 45.62
N VAL A 344 7.56 16.56 46.61
CA VAL A 344 7.92 17.08 47.93
C VAL A 344 8.83 16.10 48.66
N ALA A 345 8.55 14.80 48.62
CA ALA A 345 9.39 13.78 49.23
C ALA A 345 10.80 13.78 48.60
N ARG A 346 10.90 13.85 47.27
CA ARG A 346 12.19 13.95 46.57
C ARG A 346 12.95 15.22 46.95
N MET A 347 12.28 16.37 47.03
CA MET A 347 12.92 17.62 47.44
C MET A 347 13.48 17.54 48.87
N ARG A 348 12.71 17.01 49.83
CA ARG A 348 13.17 16.82 51.21
C ARG A 348 14.40 15.91 51.28
N MET A 349 14.40 14.79 50.55
CA MET A 349 15.57 13.89 50.48
C MET A 349 16.81 14.59 49.90
N LEU A 350 16.64 15.42 48.86
CA LEU A 350 17.74 16.19 48.27
C LEU A 350 18.27 17.27 49.24
N GLU A 351 17.40 17.95 49.98
CA GLU A 351 17.78 18.93 51.00
C GLU A 351 18.59 18.27 52.13
N GLU A 352 18.14 17.12 52.65
CA GLU A 352 18.86 16.38 53.68
C GLU A 352 20.22 15.88 53.20
N ARG A 353 20.29 15.34 51.97
CA ARG A 353 21.56 14.94 51.35
C ARG A 353 22.52 16.12 51.20
N THR A 354 22.01 17.27 50.80
CA THR A 354 22.81 18.50 50.67
C THR A 354 23.29 18.99 52.03
N ARG A 355 22.45 18.90 53.07
CA ARG A 355 22.83 19.24 54.44
C ARG A 355 23.97 18.34 54.94
N LEU A 356 23.81 17.03 54.82
CA LEU A 356 24.83 16.04 55.20
C LEU A 356 26.14 16.27 54.44
N PHE A 357 26.08 16.53 53.12
CA PHE A 357 27.27 16.85 52.32
C PHE A 357 27.99 18.12 52.81
N ARG A 358 27.23 19.17 53.18
CA ARG A 358 27.81 20.39 53.76
C ARG A 358 28.41 20.16 55.14
N GLU A 359 27.80 19.30 55.96
CA GLU A 359 28.32 18.92 57.27
C GLU A 359 29.62 18.10 57.14
N THR A 360 29.68 17.16 56.20
CA THR A 360 30.90 16.39 55.92
C THR A 360 32.03 17.26 55.39
N MET A 361 31.74 18.22 54.51
CA MET A 361 32.76 19.17 54.04
C MET A 361 33.26 20.08 55.15
N LYS A 362 32.36 20.60 56.00
CA LYS A 362 32.78 21.39 57.18
C LYS A 362 33.62 20.57 58.16
N ALA A 363 33.31 19.29 58.34
CA ALA A 363 34.10 18.41 59.20
C ALA A 363 35.48 18.09 58.59
N GLN A 364 35.58 17.98 57.26
CA GLN A 364 36.85 17.85 56.56
C GLN A 364 37.69 19.14 56.66
N ASP A 365 37.08 20.31 56.43
CA ASP A 365 37.76 21.61 56.55
C ASP A 365 38.23 21.86 58.00
N ALA A 366 37.44 21.47 59.00
CA ALA A 366 37.81 21.60 60.41
C ALA A 366 38.90 20.59 60.86
N ALA A 367 39.02 19.45 60.19
CA ALA A 367 40.11 18.50 60.40
C ALA A 367 41.43 19.00 59.78
N ASP A 368 41.36 19.73 58.66
CA ASP A 368 42.52 20.30 57.97
C ASP A 368 43.09 21.55 58.69
N GLU A 369 42.26 22.28 59.47
CA GLU A 369 42.72 23.41 60.31
C GLU A 369 43.32 22.97 61.67
N GLY A 370 43.28 21.67 62.01
CA GLY A 370 43.66 21.13 63.34
C GLY A 370 45.03 20.48 63.47
N GLU A 371 45.76 20.19 62.39
CA GLU A 371 47.09 19.55 62.46
C GLU A 371 48.09 20.16 61.47
N GLN A 372 48.88 21.14 61.92
CA GLN A 372 50.18 21.41 61.33
C GLN A 372 51.23 20.43 61.89
N VAL A 373 51.32 19.22 61.33
CA VAL A 373 52.57 18.46 61.31
C VAL A 373 52.68 17.72 59.97
N LYS A 374 53.65 18.14 59.15
CA LYS A 374 54.11 17.39 57.98
C LYS A 374 54.76 16.07 58.44
N THR A 375 54.22 14.93 58.03
CA THR A 375 55.06 13.80 57.58
C THR A 375 54.38 13.03 56.47
N GLU A 376 55.16 12.72 55.45
CA GLU A 376 54.80 12.06 54.20
C GLU A 376 54.35 10.61 54.42
N THR A 377 53.20 10.21 53.87
CA THR A 377 52.98 8.81 53.45
C THR A 377 51.84 8.70 52.43
N GLU A 378 52.21 8.12 51.28
CA GLU A 378 51.41 7.33 50.34
C GLU A 378 49.99 7.81 49.96
N ALA A 379 49.91 8.37 48.76
CA ALA A 379 48.68 8.56 48.01
C ALA A 379 48.07 7.20 47.60
N GLU A 380 47.30 6.59 48.50
CA GLU A 380 46.26 5.65 48.10
C GLU A 380 45.10 6.44 47.49
N LYS A 381 44.91 6.25 46.18
CA LYS A 381 43.67 6.61 45.49
C LYS A 381 42.54 5.77 46.09
N GLY A 382 41.97 6.23 47.20
CA GLY A 382 40.64 5.87 47.60
C GLY A 382 39.69 6.39 46.54
N GLU A 383 39.29 5.50 45.62
CA GLU A 383 38.07 5.66 44.84
C GLU A 383 36.98 6.02 45.84
N SER A 384 36.56 7.29 45.86
CA SER A 384 35.23 7.62 46.34
C SER A 384 34.29 7.00 45.32
N GLU A 385 34.00 5.71 45.53
CA GLU A 385 32.86 5.06 44.92
C GLU A 385 31.68 6.03 45.06
N PRO A 386 30.93 6.32 43.98
CA PRO A 386 29.70 7.05 44.11
C PRO A 386 28.80 6.18 44.99
N VAL A 387 28.75 6.52 46.29
CA VAL A 387 28.04 5.76 47.30
C VAL A 387 26.65 5.50 46.76
N ASN A 388 26.46 4.22 46.51
CA ASN A 388 25.38 3.59 45.79
C ASN A 388 24.09 4.41 45.72
N ALA A 389 23.65 4.68 44.50
CA ALA A 389 22.23 4.81 44.14
C ALA A 389 21.46 3.49 44.35
N ALA A 390 21.85 2.69 45.35
CA ALA A 390 21.28 1.41 45.69
C ALA A 390 20.77 1.52 47.13
N GLU A 391 19.58 2.09 47.28
CA GLU A 391 18.65 1.72 48.36
C GLU A 391 17.25 2.32 48.21
N THR A 392 16.94 3.07 47.14
CA THR A 392 15.61 2.95 46.55
C THR A 392 15.62 1.64 45.76
N LYS A 393 15.32 0.52 46.43
CA LYS A 393 14.85 -0.66 45.71
C LYS A 393 13.76 -0.16 44.78
N SER A 394 13.98 -0.20 43.46
CA SER A 394 12.87 -0.19 42.53
C SER A 394 11.96 -1.28 43.03
N ALA A 395 10.84 -0.91 43.65
CA ALA A 395 9.80 -1.86 43.93
C ALA A 395 9.49 -2.45 42.55
N GLU A 396 9.96 -3.67 42.28
CA GLU A 396 9.58 -4.40 41.09
C GLU A 396 8.07 -4.41 41.16
N SER A 397 7.45 -3.56 40.34
CA SER A 397 6.01 -3.40 40.41
C SER A 397 5.42 -4.77 40.11
N ASP A 398 4.57 -5.28 40.99
CA ASP A 398 3.85 -6.56 40.78
C ASP A 398 3.01 -6.55 39.49
N LEU A 399 2.84 -5.37 38.87
CA LEU A 399 2.23 -5.19 37.58
C LEU A 399 3.18 -5.65 36.45
N PRO A 400 2.70 -6.52 35.55
CA PRO A 400 3.43 -6.88 34.34
C PRO A 400 3.86 -5.65 33.52
N SER A 401 4.99 -5.73 32.83
CA SER A 401 5.57 -4.61 32.06
C SER A 401 4.62 -4.00 31.01
N TYR A 402 3.66 -4.79 30.51
CA TYR A 402 2.62 -4.36 29.58
C TYR A 402 1.43 -3.65 30.26
N ALA A 403 1.30 -3.75 31.59
CA ALA A 403 0.25 -3.11 32.39
C ALA A 403 0.77 -1.83 33.07
N GLN A 404 2.08 -1.71 33.26
CA GLN A 404 2.76 -0.53 33.80
C GLN A 404 2.57 0.73 32.93
N GLY A 405 2.65 1.90 33.58
CA GLY A 405 2.55 3.21 32.93
C GLY A 405 1.14 3.58 32.44
N ARG A 406 1.01 4.82 31.96
CA ARG A 406 -0.23 5.35 31.39
C ARG A 406 -0.29 5.05 29.89
N LEU A 407 -1.41 4.49 29.44
CA LEU A 407 -1.68 4.32 28.02
C LEU A 407 -1.98 5.68 27.40
N LEU A 408 -1.25 6.03 26.35
CA LEU A 408 -1.43 7.26 25.60
C LEU A 408 -1.38 6.99 24.10
N HIS A 409 -1.96 7.91 23.35
CA HIS A 409 -1.88 7.88 21.90
C HIS A 409 -1.32 9.20 21.38
N ARG A 410 -0.53 9.13 20.31
CA ARG A 410 -0.04 10.28 19.55
C ARG A 410 -0.28 10.04 18.07
N SER A 411 -0.54 11.10 17.30
CA SER A 411 -0.54 10.98 15.85
C SER A 411 0.87 10.73 15.34
N GLU A 412 0.99 10.12 14.16
CA GLU A 412 2.27 10.05 13.44
C GLU A 412 2.86 11.46 13.24
N MET A 413 4.20 11.53 13.22
CA MET A 413 4.91 12.82 13.10
C MET A 413 4.75 13.40 11.69
N ASP A 414 4.88 12.57 10.66
CA ASP A 414 4.81 12.98 9.27
C ASP A 414 3.43 12.65 8.69
N LEU A 415 2.50 13.60 8.84
CA LEU A 415 1.16 13.50 8.28
C LEU A 415 1.17 13.86 6.79
N LYS A 416 0.60 12.97 5.97
CA LYS A 416 0.24 13.30 4.59
C LYS A 416 -1.06 14.10 4.61
N THR A 417 -0.93 15.43 4.66
CA THR A 417 -2.08 16.34 4.80
C THR A 417 -2.90 16.48 3.52
N HIS A 418 -2.31 16.21 2.37
CA HIS A 418 -2.98 16.18 1.08
C HIS A 418 -2.28 15.18 0.16
N THR A 419 -3.04 14.34 -0.53
CA THR A 419 -2.54 13.48 -1.60
C THR A 419 -3.04 13.98 -2.94
N SER A 420 -4.36 13.94 -3.16
CA SER A 420 -5.07 14.53 -4.30
C SER A 420 -6.56 14.67 -4.03
N TYR A 421 -7.22 15.48 -4.83
CA TYR A 421 -8.67 15.45 -4.99
C TYR A 421 -9.09 14.27 -5.87
N LEU A 422 -10.14 13.57 -5.43
CA LEU A 422 -10.73 12.43 -6.12
C LEU A 422 -12.07 12.85 -6.73
N VAL A 423 -12.13 12.91 -8.06
CA VAL A 423 -13.38 13.22 -8.77
C VAL A 423 -13.99 11.93 -9.28
N PHE A 424 -15.16 11.58 -8.77
CA PHE A 424 -15.93 10.42 -9.19
C PHE A 424 -17.05 10.82 -10.12
N ALA A 425 -17.38 9.96 -11.08
CA ALA A 425 -18.58 10.07 -11.89
C ALA A 425 -19.05 8.70 -12.40
N VAL A 426 -20.26 8.65 -12.94
CA VAL A 426 -20.86 7.45 -13.52
C VAL A 426 -21.37 7.75 -14.91
N LEU A 427 -20.98 6.93 -15.88
CA LEU A 427 -21.57 6.91 -17.21
C LEU A 427 -22.61 5.79 -17.26
N PRO A 428 -23.91 6.11 -17.43
CA PRO A 428 -24.95 5.10 -17.54
C PRO A 428 -24.65 4.08 -18.64
N ARG A 429 -25.26 2.89 -18.54
CA ARG A 429 -25.26 1.93 -19.65
C ARG A 429 -25.93 2.56 -20.86
N GLU A 430 -25.61 2.04 -22.04
CA GLU A 430 -26.41 2.37 -23.22
C GLU A 430 -27.85 1.86 -23.01
N TRP A 431 -28.81 2.69 -23.37
CA TRP A 431 -30.23 2.44 -23.14
C TRP A 431 -30.99 2.62 -24.44
N SER A 432 -31.33 1.50 -25.06
CA SER A 432 -32.09 1.49 -26.31
C SER A 432 -33.60 1.59 -26.06
N ASP A 433 -34.38 1.95 -27.07
CA ASP A 433 -35.85 1.91 -27.01
C ASP A 433 -36.36 0.49 -26.70
N GLU A 434 -35.62 -0.54 -27.14
CA GLU A 434 -35.91 -1.93 -26.81
C GLU A 434 -35.68 -2.23 -25.32
N ASP A 435 -34.61 -1.71 -24.73
CA ASP A 435 -34.37 -1.82 -23.28
C ASP A 435 -35.47 -1.10 -22.48
N GLU A 436 -35.91 0.07 -22.95
CA GLU A 436 -37.01 0.82 -22.36
C GLU A 436 -38.32 0.02 -22.41
N ARG A 437 -38.65 -0.60 -23.55
CA ARG A 437 -39.82 -1.48 -23.69
C ARG A 437 -39.76 -2.66 -22.72
N ARG A 438 -38.64 -3.41 -22.71
CA ARG A 438 -38.44 -4.54 -21.80
C ARG A 438 -38.53 -4.14 -20.33
N CYS A 439 -38.02 -2.96 -19.98
CA CYS A 439 -38.13 -2.43 -18.63
C CYS A 439 -39.60 -2.14 -18.26
N ARG A 440 -40.36 -1.50 -19.15
CA ARG A 440 -41.80 -1.24 -18.92
C ARG A 440 -42.64 -2.50 -18.81
N GLU A 441 -42.33 -3.53 -19.61
CA GLU A 441 -42.99 -4.83 -19.51
C GLU A 441 -42.71 -5.52 -18.17
N LYS A 442 -41.45 -5.46 -17.71
CA LYS A 442 -41.03 -6.10 -16.46
C LYS A 442 -41.42 -5.31 -15.20
N TRP A 443 -41.51 -3.99 -15.30
CA TRP A 443 -41.94 -3.09 -14.24
C TRP A 443 -43.03 -2.14 -14.78
N PRO A 444 -44.26 -2.64 -14.93
CA PRO A 444 -45.36 -1.81 -15.39
C PRO A 444 -45.58 -0.65 -14.43
N SER A 445 -45.65 0.56 -14.96
CA SER A 445 -45.92 1.75 -14.17
C SER A 445 -47.31 1.68 -13.55
N ASN A 446 -47.43 1.93 -12.25
CA ASN A 446 -48.72 2.11 -11.57
C ASN A 446 -49.43 3.43 -11.98
N ARG A 447 -48.92 4.16 -12.98
CA ARG A 447 -49.68 5.27 -13.56
C ARG A 447 -50.96 4.69 -14.15
N VAL A 448 -52.05 4.95 -13.45
CA VAL A 448 -53.42 4.91 -13.95
C VAL A 448 -53.36 5.32 -15.40
N VAL A 449 -53.68 4.39 -16.31
CA VAL A 449 -53.98 4.73 -17.69
C VAL A 449 -55.02 5.83 -17.58
N GLU A 450 -54.65 7.08 -17.85
CA GLU A 450 -55.64 8.12 -18.06
C GLU A 450 -56.50 7.61 -19.20
N GLN A 451 -57.66 7.04 -18.85
CA GLN A 451 -58.66 6.72 -19.84
C GLN A 451 -58.88 8.02 -20.60
N PRO A 452 -58.76 8.04 -21.93
CA PRO A 452 -59.03 9.25 -22.68
C PRO A 452 -60.39 9.75 -22.22
N ALA A 453 -60.44 11.00 -21.73
CA ALA A 453 -61.64 11.58 -21.15
C ALA A 453 -62.83 11.29 -22.07
N PRO A 454 -63.99 10.85 -21.54
CA PRO A 454 -65.10 10.39 -22.37
C PRO A 454 -65.43 11.46 -23.40
N LYS A 455 -65.24 11.12 -24.69
CA LYS A 455 -65.45 12.05 -25.82
C LYS A 455 -66.80 12.76 -25.63
N GLY A 456 -66.77 14.09 -25.52
CA GLY A 456 -67.96 14.90 -25.29
C GLY A 456 -68.99 14.67 -26.41
N ARG A 457 -70.29 14.78 -26.09
CA ARG A 457 -71.41 14.55 -27.02
C ARG A 457 -71.28 15.30 -28.36
N LYS A 458 -70.60 16.45 -28.35
CA LYS A 458 -70.29 17.26 -29.53
C LYS A 458 -69.26 16.60 -30.46
N GLN A 459 -68.25 15.97 -29.90
CA GLN A 459 -67.17 15.29 -30.65
C GLN A 459 -67.69 13.99 -31.28
N ARG A 460 -68.52 13.22 -30.55
CA ARG A 460 -69.17 12.03 -31.09
C ARG A 460 -70.09 12.34 -32.28
N LYS A 461 -70.90 13.40 -32.19
CA LYS A 461 -71.77 13.84 -33.30
C LYS A 461 -70.99 14.30 -34.53
N ARG A 462 -69.80 14.86 -34.34
CA ARG A 462 -68.95 15.31 -35.44
C ARG A 462 -68.33 14.13 -36.18
N GLU A 463 -67.80 13.16 -35.44
CA GLU A 463 -67.23 11.92 -36.00
C GLU A 463 -68.31 11.07 -36.69
N GLU A 464 -69.53 11.01 -36.14
CA GLU A 464 -70.66 10.30 -36.76
C GLU A 464 -71.14 10.98 -38.06
N LYS A 465 -71.11 12.32 -38.13
CA LYS A 465 -71.39 13.06 -39.37
C LYS A 465 -70.29 12.84 -40.41
N GLU A 466 -69.02 12.91 -40.01
CA GLU A 466 -67.88 12.67 -40.90
C GLU A 466 -67.89 11.23 -41.44
N ARG A 467 -68.22 10.23 -40.62
CA ARG A 467 -68.40 8.83 -41.08
C ARG A 467 -69.54 8.69 -42.08
N ARG A 468 -70.66 9.36 -41.84
CA ARG A 468 -71.83 9.30 -42.72
C ARG A 468 -71.54 9.97 -44.07
N GLU A 469 -70.77 11.06 -44.06
CA GLU A 469 -70.29 11.75 -45.26
C GLU A 469 -69.20 10.97 -46.02
N GLU A 470 -68.47 10.06 -45.36
CA GLU A 470 -67.55 9.12 -46.00
C GLU A 470 -68.28 7.92 -46.60
N GLU A 471 -69.27 7.36 -45.89
CA GLU A 471 -70.14 6.29 -46.40
C GLU A 471 -70.92 6.78 -47.64
N GLU A 472 -71.52 7.98 -47.59
CA GLU A 472 -72.20 8.59 -48.75
C GLU A 472 -71.25 8.93 -49.92
N ARG A 473 -69.95 9.10 -49.66
CA ARG A 473 -68.92 9.30 -50.71
C ARG A 473 -68.37 8.01 -51.30
N GLN A 474 -68.57 6.88 -50.63
CA GLN A 474 -68.19 5.56 -51.14
C GLN A 474 -69.33 4.90 -51.93
N ASP A 475 -70.57 5.28 -51.65
CA ASP A 475 -71.78 4.77 -52.33
C ASP A 475 -72.22 5.62 -53.55
N ALA A 476 -71.51 6.70 -53.88
CA ALA A 476 -71.72 7.55 -55.06
C ALA A 476 -70.56 7.41 -56.06
#